data_AF-A0A554M5B8-F1
#
_entry.id   AF-A0A554M5B8-F1
#
_cell.length_a   1.000
_cell.length_b   1.000
_cell.length_c   1.000
_cell.angle_alpha   90.00
_cell.angle_beta   90.00
_cell.angle_gamma   90.00
#
_symmetry.space_group_name_H-M   'P 1'
#
loop_
_entity.id
_entity.type
_entity.pdbx_description
1 polymer ?
#
loop_
_entity_poly.entity_id
_entity_poly.type
_entity_poly.pdbx_seq_one_letter_code
_entity_poly.pdbx_strand_id
1 'polypeptide(L)'
;MYVYQFRNLLKIAGLYFSGLSNEYAIAKETKLHPFVVKKGLAQVRTMDIKKIKNIYRNLAEIDLKVKTGKMDIILALDKFVVEI
;
A
#
# COMPACT_ATOMS: atom_id res chain seq x y z
N MET A 1 -1.92 -10.87 3.15
CA MET A 1 -1.32 -10.52 1.83
C MET A 1 -1.59 -9.07 1.40
N TYR A 2 -2.81 -8.54 1.56
CA TYR A 2 -3.22 -7.20 1.09
C TYR A 2 -2.54 -6.02 1.83
N VAL A 3 -2.47 -6.07 3.16
CA VAL A 3 -1.78 -5.02 3.97
C VAL A 3 -0.30 -4.90 3.58
N TYR A 4 0.35 -6.02 3.23
CA TYR A 4 1.75 -6.03 2.81
C TYR A 4 1.97 -5.25 1.50
N GLN A 5 1.08 -5.42 0.52
CA GLN A 5 1.18 -4.71 -0.76
C GLN A 5 1.08 -3.19 -0.57
N PHE A 6 0.07 -2.72 0.18
CA PHE A 6 -0.08 -1.29 0.47
C PHE A 6 1.02 -0.73 1.36
N ARG A 7 1.62 -1.54 2.24
CA ARG A 7 2.81 -1.14 2.99
C ARG A 7 4.01 -0.88 2.09
N ASN A 8 4.26 -1.78 1.13
CA ASN A 8 5.33 -1.58 0.15
C ASN A 8 5.05 -0.36 -0.73
N LEU A 9 3.80 -0.20 -1.17
CA LEU A 9 3.38 0.96 -1.95
C LEU A 9 3.59 2.26 -1.17
N LEU A 10 3.27 2.29 0.13
CA LEU A 10 3.46 3.46 1.00
C LEU A 10 4.95 3.81 1.18
N LYS A 11 5.84 2.81 1.30
CA LYS A 11 7.30 3.03 1.34
C LYS A 11 7.79 3.66 0.04
N ILE A 12 7.37 3.12 -1.10
CA ILE A 12 7.73 3.65 -2.43
C ILE A 12 7.18 5.07 -2.59
N ALA A 13 5.92 5.30 -2.22
CA ALA A 13 5.28 6.61 -2.27
C ALA A 13 6.03 7.65 -1.42
N GLY A 14 6.41 7.31 -0.19
CA GLY A 14 7.16 8.20 0.70
C GLY A 14 8.43 8.74 0.04
N LEU A 15 9.23 7.87 -0.58
CA LEU A 15 10.45 8.26 -1.28
C LEU A 15 10.16 9.04 -2.57
N TYR A 16 9.19 8.59 -3.37
CA TYR A 16 8.80 9.26 -4.61
C TYR A 16 8.35 10.70 -4.38
N PHE A 17 7.44 10.92 -3.43
CA PHE A 17 6.94 12.26 -3.08
C PHE A 17 7.97 13.11 -2.32
N SER A 18 9.06 12.52 -1.83
CA SER A 18 10.22 13.26 -1.29
C SER A 18 11.21 13.67 -2.39
N GLY A 19 10.91 13.41 -3.66
CA GLY A 19 11.73 13.79 -4.82
C GLY A 19 12.60 12.67 -5.39
N LEU A 20 12.63 11.48 -4.78
CA LEU A 20 13.41 10.35 -5.27
C LEU A 20 12.61 9.55 -6.30
N SER A 21 12.85 9.77 -7.59
CA SER A 21 12.10 9.11 -8.68
C SER A 21 12.84 7.93 -9.34
N ASN A 22 14.12 7.72 -9.01
CA ASN A 22 14.94 6.66 -9.59
C ASN A 22 14.58 5.28 -9.00
N GLU A 23 14.24 4.32 -9.87
CA GLU A 23 13.82 2.97 -9.48
C GLU A 23 14.88 2.22 -8.66
N TYR A 24 16.15 2.24 -9.08
CA TYR A 24 17.24 1.54 -8.40
C TYR A 24 17.53 2.15 -7.03
N ALA A 25 17.50 3.47 -6.92
CA ALA A 25 17.67 4.16 -5.64
C ALA A 25 16.54 3.79 -4.67
N ILE A 26 15.29 3.82 -5.12
CA ILE A 26 14.15 3.40 -4.29
C ILE A 26 14.26 1.91 -3.90
N ALA A 27 14.68 1.02 -4.80
CA ALA A 27 14.88 -0.39 -4.50
C ALA A 27 15.94 -0.61 -3.42
N LYS A 28 17.06 0.13 -3.50
CA LYS A 28 18.12 0.12 -2.50
C LYS A 28 17.61 0.59 -1.13
N GLU A 29 16.94 1.74 -1.08
CA GLU A 29 16.43 2.32 0.17
C GLU A 29 15.33 1.48 0.82
N THR A 30 14.39 0.97 0.02
CA THR A 30 13.27 0.16 0.52
C THR A 30 13.64 -1.30 0.78
N LYS A 31 14.80 -1.75 0.29
CA LYS A 31 15.23 -3.17 0.23
C LYS A 31 14.22 -4.06 -0.50
N LEU A 32 13.43 -3.48 -1.40
CA LEU A 32 12.48 -4.20 -2.23
C LEU A 32 13.16 -4.63 -3.53
N HIS A 33 12.75 -5.78 -4.06
CA HIS A 33 13.21 -6.22 -5.37
C HIS A 33 12.81 -5.18 -6.45
N PRO A 34 13.67 -4.88 -7.45
CA PRO A 34 13.39 -3.85 -8.47
C PRO A 34 12.02 -4.01 -9.15
N PHE A 35 11.62 -5.26 -9.44
CA PHE A 35 10.29 -5.56 -9.99
C PHE A 35 9.11 -5.04 -9.15
N VAL A 36 9.20 -5.12 -7.82
CA VAL A 36 8.16 -4.62 -6.90
C VAL A 36 8.15 -3.09 -6.93
N VAL A 37 9.33 -2.47 -6.96
CA VAL A 37 9.47 -1.01 -7.05
C VAL A 37 8.93 -0.48 -8.37
N LYS A 38 9.27 -1.12 -9.49
CA LYS A 38 8.77 -0.76 -10.83
C LYS A 38 7.24 -0.74 -10.88
N LYS A 39 6.61 -1.81 -10.38
CA LYS A 39 5.15 -1.91 -10.29
C LYS A 39 4.55 -0.85 -9.35
N GLY A 40 5.15 -0.66 -8.18
CA GLY A 40 4.70 0.33 -7.22
C GLY A 40 4.82 1.76 -7.75
N LEU A 41 5.92 2.11 -8.41
CA LEU A 41 6.11 3.43 -9.03
C LEU A 41 5.05 3.72 -10.09
N ALA A 42 4.66 2.73 -10.89
CA ALA A 42 3.58 2.91 -11.87
C ALA A 42 2.23 3.28 -11.19
N GLN A 43 1.93 2.70 -10.03
CA GLN A 43 0.73 3.01 -9.24
C GLN A 43 0.85 4.35 -8.49
N VAL A 44 2.01 4.63 -7.90
CA VAL A 44 2.26 5.87 -7.14
C VAL A 44 2.16 7.11 -8.03
N ARG A 45 2.56 7.02 -9.31
CA ARG A 45 2.50 8.15 -10.25
C ARG A 45 1.09 8.65 -10.55
N THR A 46 0.08 7.79 -10.39
CA THR A 46 -1.32 8.11 -10.72
C THR A 46 -2.20 8.28 -9.48
N MET A 47 -1.64 8.16 -8.27
CA MET A 47 -2.39 8.21 -7.01
C MET A 47 -1.87 9.32 -6.08
N ASP A 48 -2.77 9.91 -5.28
CA ASP A 48 -2.39 10.80 -4.18
C ASP A 48 -1.81 10.00 -3.01
N ILE A 49 -0.70 10.46 -2.42
CA ILE A 49 -0.12 9.92 -1.19
C ILE A 49 -1.13 9.84 -0.03
N LYS A 50 -2.07 10.79 0.06
CA LYS A 50 -3.15 10.77 1.07
C LYS A 50 -4.06 9.57 0.86
N LYS A 51 -4.41 9.26 -0.41
CA LYS A 51 -5.22 8.08 -0.76
C LYS A 51 -4.49 6.79 -0.37
N ILE A 52 -3.20 6.65 -0.70
CA ILE A 52 -2.39 5.47 -0.33
C ILE A 52 -2.33 5.29 1.19
N LYS A 53 -2.15 6.38 1.96
CA LYS A 53 -2.14 6.35 3.43
C LYS A 53 -3.48 5.90 4.02
N ASN A 54 -4.59 6.42 3.51
CA ASN A 54 -5.94 6.06 3.98
C ASN A 54 -6.25 4.58 3.70
N ILE A 55 -5.95 4.10 2.48
CA ILE A 55 -6.16 2.69 2.12
C ILE A 55 -5.33 1.77 3.03
N TYR A 56 -4.06 2.10 3.29
CA TYR A 56 -3.22 1.32 4.22
C TYR A 56 -3.80 1.28 5.64
N ARG A 57 -4.29 2.42 6.16
CA ARG A 57 -4.90 2.51 7.49
C ARG A 57 -6.17 1.65 7.58
N ASN A 58 -7.07 1.77 6.61
CA ASN A 58 -8.33 1.02 6.58
C ASN A 58 -8.06 -0.49 6.48
N LEU A 59 -7.12 -0.92 5.63
CA LEU A 59 -6.73 -2.33 5.54
C LEU A 59 -6.11 -2.86 6.83
N ALA A 60 -5.33 -2.05 7.56
CA ALA A 60 -4.77 -2.45 8.84
C ALA A 60 -5.86 -2.63 9.92
N GLU A 61 -6.88 -1.76 9.91
CA GLU A 61 -8.02 -1.88 10.82
C GLU A 61 -8.87 -3.13 10.50
N ILE A 62 -9.14 -3.39 9.22
CA ILE A 62 -9.82 -4.60 8.77
C ILE A 62 -9.04 -5.85 9.21
N ASP A 63 -7.73 -5.89 8.97
CA ASP A 63 -6.87 -7.03 9.35
C ASP A 63 -6.91 -7.29 10.87
N LEU A 64 -6.90 -6.23 11.69
CA LEU A 64 -7.03 -6.35 13.15
C LEU A 64 -8.40 -6.90 13.56
N LYS A 65 -9.50 -6.35 13.02
CA LYS A 65 -10.86 -6.77 13.36
C LYS A 65 -11.12 -8.21 12.95
N VAL A 66 -10.66 -8.61 11.77
CA VAL A 66 -10.76 -10.00 11.28
C VAL A 66 -9.96 -10.95 12.16
N LYS A 67 -8.69 -10.64 12.47
CA LYS A 67 -7.85 -11.50 13.32
C LYS A 67 -8.30 -11.60 14.77
N THR A 68 -9.12 -10.66 15.23
CA THR A 68 -9.71 -10.67 16.58
C THR A 68 -11.14 -11.23 16.60
N GLY A 69 -11.63 -11.77 15.48
CA GLY A 69 -12.98 -12.35 15.39
C GLY A 69 -14.11 -11.33 15.45
N LYS A 70 -13.82 -10.04 15.29
CA LYS A 70 -14.80 -8.94 15.39
C LYS A 70 -15.49 -8.62 14.07
N MET A 71 -15.08 -9.25 12.98
CA MET A 71 -15.58 -8.96 11.63
C MET A 71 -15.32 -10.13 10.69
N ASP A 72 -16.28 -10.42 9.81
CA ASP A 72 -16.09 -11.38 8.72
C ASP A 72 -15.20 -10.78 7.61
N ILE A 73 -14.26 -11.58 7.12
CA ILE A 73 -13.25 -11.10 6.17
C ILE A 73 -13.81 -10.84 4.77
N ILE A 74 -14.77 -11.65 4.31
CA ILE A 74 -15.32 -11.54 2.96
C ILE A 74 -16.14 -10.26 2.88
N LEU A 75 -17.08 -10.08 3.82
CA LEU A 75 -17.92 -8.89 3.88
C LEU A 75 -17.08 -7.61 4.07
N ALA A 76 -16.03 -7.66 4.89
CA ALA A 76 -15.16 -6.51 5.11
C ALA A 76 -14.41 -6.08 3.83
N LEU A 77 -13.88 -7.05 3.09
CA LEU A 77 -13.14 -6.78 1.86
C LEU A 77 -14.08 -6.35 0.73
N ASP A 78 -15.27 -6.94 0.60
CA ASP A 78 -16.27 -6.53 -0.39
C ASP A 78 -16.69 -5.07 -0.19
N LYS A 79 -17.03 -4.70 1.05
CA LYS A 79 -17.35 -3.31 1.38
C LYS A 79 -16.18 -2.38 1.08
N PHE A 80 -14.97 -2.78 1.44
CA PHE A 80 -13.78 -1.98 1.23
C PHE A 80 -13.50 -1.69 -0.26
N VAL A 81 -13.68 -2.68 -1.15
CA VAL A 81 -13.45 -2.50 -2.59
C VAL A 81 -14.43 -1.49 -3.20
N VAL A 82 -15.67 -1.42 -2.69
CA VAL A 82 -16.69 -0.46 -3.16
C VAL A 82 -16.37 0.98 -2.72
N GLU A 83 -15.67 1.16 -1.59
CA GLU A 83 -15.38 2.48 -1.02
C GLU A 83 -14.16 3.20 -1.64
N ILE A 84 -13.27 2.47 -2.35
CA ILE A 84 -11.95 2.99 -2.80
C ILE A 84 -11.94 3.44 -4.26
#